data_AF-A0A953YXD1-F1
#
_entry.id   AF-A0A953YXD1-F1
#
_cell.length_a   1.000
_cell.length_b   1.000
_cell.length_c   1.000
_cell.angle_alpha   90.00
_cell.angle_beta   90.00
_cell.angle_gamma   90.00
#
_symmetry.space_group_name_H-M   'P 1'
#
loop_
_entity.id
_entity.type
_entity.pdbx_description
1 polymer ?
#
loop_
_entity_poly.entity_id
_entity_poly.type
_entity_poly.pdbx_seq_one_letter_code
_entity_poly.pdbx_strand_id
1 'polypeptide(L)'
;MTPKDGHLYWRELFLEFFAQKQCTRIASDSLVPENDPSLLFTGAGMNQFKDDFTGALQHGTTRATTAQKCMRTPDLENVGRTARHHTFFEMLGNFSFGDYFKK
;
A
#
# COMPACT_ATOMS: atom_id res chain seq x y z
N MET A 1 -2.91 10.77 19.25
CA MET A 1 -2.24 11.32 18.05
C MET A 1 -3.06 12.50 17.56
N THR A 2 -2.44 13.62 17.23
CA THR A 2 -3.09 14.87 16.79
C THR A 2 -2.59 15.26 15.40
N PRO A 3 -3.31 16.11 14.64
CA PRO A 3 -2.84 16.59 13.34
C PRO A 3 -1.46 17.26 13.36
N LYS A 4 -1.00 17.72 14.53
CA LYS A 4 0.35 18.26 14.74
C LYS A 4 1.45 17.20 14.63
N ASP A 5 1.10 15.92 14.76
CA ASP A 5 2.02 14.77 14.63
C ASP A 5 2.31 14.43 13.14
N GLY A 6 1.82 15.26 12.21
CA GLY A 6 2.21 15.27 10.80
C GLY A 6 1.78 14.01 10.05
N HIS A 7 2.68 13.49 9.21
CA HIS A 7 2.39 12.35 8.32
C HIS A 7 1.99 11.08 9.08
N LEU A 8 2.50 10.88 10.29
CA LEU A 8 2.13 9.74 11.13
C LEU A 8 0.64 9.76 11.48
N TYR A 9 0.12 10.94 11.84
CA TYR A 9 -1.30 11.10 12.19
C TYR A 9 -2.22 10.67 11.06
N TRP A 10 -1.92 11.13 9.84
CA TRP A 10 -2.71 10.80 8.65
C TRP A 10 -2.62 9.32 8.28
N ARG A 11 -1.44 8.71 8.44
CA ARG A 11 -1.27 7.26 8.28
C ARG A 11 -2.19 6.50 9.21
N GLU A 12 -2.16 6.82 10.51
CA GLU A 12 -2.95 6.11 11.51
C GLU A 12 -4.45 6.32 11.31
N LEU A 13 -4.86 7.54 10.98
CA LEU A 13 -6.27 7.86 10.72
C LEU A 13 -6.84 7.03 9.55
N PHE A 14 -6.07 6.88 8.47
CA PHE A 14 -6.47 6.05 7.32
C PHE A 14 -6.60 4.57 7.69
N LEU A 15 -5.59 4.03 8.37
CA LEU A 15 -5.57 2.62 8.77
C LEU A 15 -6.71 2.29 9.74
N GLU A 16 -6.98 3.19 10.70
CA GLU A 16 -8.06 3.03 11.67
C GLU A 16 -9.42 3.07 11.02
N PHE A 17 -9.64 4.00 10.09
CA PHE A 17 -10.89 4.07 9.34
C PHE A 17 -11.23 2.74 8.64
N PHE A 18 -10.27 2.13 7.95
CA PHE A 18 -10.52 0.85 7.27
C PHE A 18 -10.53 -0.35 8.20
N ALA A 19 -9.77 -0.32 9.30
CA ALA A 19 -9.87 -1.35 10.34
C ALA A 19 -11.27 -1.40 10.95
N GLN A 20 -11.90 -0.25 11.20
CA GLN A 20 -13.29 -0.15 11.65
C GLN A 20 -14.30 -0.66 10.59
N LYS A 21 -13.90 -0.69 9.31
CA LYS A 21 -14.64 -1.34 8.21
C LYS A 21 -14.25 -2.82 8.01
N GLN A 22 -13.68 -3.43 9.05
CA GLN A 22 -13.26 -4.84 9.10
C GLN A 22 -12.13 -5.19 8.13
N CYS A 23 -11.41 -4.22 7.55
CA CYS A 23 -10.20 -4.52 6.78
C CYS A 23 -9.09 -4.96 7.74
N THR A 24 -8.45 -6.09 7.46
CA THR A 24 -7.27 -6.54 8.20
C THR A 24 -6.13 -5.54 7.98
N ARG A 25 -5.58 -4.98 9.07
CA ARG A 25 -4.36 -4.17 8.98
C ARG A 25 -3.18 -5.09 8.68
N ILE A 26 -2.56 -4.91 7.53
CA ILE A 26 -1.36 -5.66 7.12
C ILE A 26 -0.17 -4.70 7.08
N ALA A 27 0.99 -5.20 7.52
CA ALA A 27 2.21 -4.40 7.54
C ALA A 27 2.66 -4.03 6.12
N SER A 28 3.47 -2.97 6.03
CA SER A 28 4.22 -2.71 4.78
C SER A 28 5.17 -3.86 4.52
N ASP A 29 5.16 -4.35 3.29
CA ASP A 29 6.13 -5.33 2.82
C ASP A 29 7.48 -4.66 2.50
N SER A 30 8.51 -5.47 2.26
CA SER A 30 9.83 -5.06 1.82
C SER A 30 9.80 -4.20 0.56
N LEU A 31 10.79 -3.31 0.41
CA LEU A 31 11.03 -2.60 -0.85
C LEU A 31 11.60 -3.51 -1.93
N VAL A 32 12.25 -4.60 -1.54
CA VAL A 32 12.83 -5.61 -2.43
C VAL A 32 11.92 -6.83 -2.39
N PRO A 33 11.18 -7.12 -3.48
CA PRO A 33 10.30 -8.28 -3.54
C PRO A 33 11.13 -9.57 -3.62
N GLU A 34 10.79 -10.57 -2.79
CA GLU A 34 11.52 -11.84 -2.75
C GLU A 34 11.05 -12.83 -3.83
N ASN A 35 9.75 -12.84 -4.14
CA ASN A 35 9.10 -13.87 -4.95
C ASN A 35 8.48 -13.35 -6.26
N ASP A 36 8.90 -12.19 -6.74
CA ASP A 36 8.39 -11.63 -8.00
C ASP A 36 9.53 -11.12 -8.90
N PRO A 37 10.03 -11.95 -9.85
CA PRO A 37 11.12 -11.55 -10.74
C PRO A 37 10.72 -10.47 -11.75
N SER A 38 9.44 -10.13 -11.85
CA SER A 38 8.97 -9.05 -12.74
C SER A 38 9.09 -7.66 -12.11
N LEU A 39 9.40 -7.57 -10.82
CA LEU A 39 9.47 -6.32 -10.07
C LEU A 39 10.90 -6.00 -9.67
N LEU A 40 11.31 -4.76 -9.94
CA LEU A 40 12.60 -4.24 -9.45
C LEU A 40 12.50 -3.80 -7.98
N PHE A 41 11.45 -3.04 -7.65
CA PHE A 41 11.13 -2.60 -6.30
C PHE A 41 9.61 -2.61 -6.09
N THR A 42 9.20 -2.67 -4.83
CA THR A 42 7.79 -2.50 -4.45
C THR A 42 7.34 -1.07 -4.76
N GLY A 43 6.54 -0.91 -5.81
CA GLY A 43 6.08 0.39 -6.32
C GLY A 43 4.64 0.76 -5.94
N ALA A 44 3.88 -0.19 -5.37
CA ALA A 44 2.51 -0.02 -4.93
C ALA A 44 2.15 -0.93 -3.75
N GLY A 45 1.08 -0.57 -3.02
CA GLY A 45 0.57 -1.38 -1.91
C GLY A 45 -0.01 -2.74 -2.32
N MET A 46 -0.40 -2.91 -3.59
CA MET A 46 -1.00 -4.14 -4.07
C MET A 46 0.02 -5.26 -4.37
N ASN A 47 1.32 -4.94 -4.45
CA ASN A 47 2.34 -5.89 -4.89
C ASN A 47 2.41 -7.13 -3.99
N GLN A 48 2.32 -6.97 -2.67
CA GLN A 48 2.30 -8.09 -1.70
C GLN A 48 1.01 -8.94 -1.78
N PHE A 49 -0.04 -8.45 -2.46
CA PHE A 49 -1.33 -9.13 -2.62
C PHE A 49 -1.55 -9.64 -4.05
N LYS A 50 -0.49 -9.69 -4.87
CA LYS A 50 -0.58 -10.13 -6.27
C LYS A 50 -1.24 -11.52 -6.38
N ASP A 51 -0.90 -12.42 -5.47
CA ASP A 51 -1.43 -13.78 -5.48
C ASP A 51 -2.89 -13.85 -5.00
N ASP A 52 -3.30 -13.01 -4.05
CA ASP A 52 -4.72 -12.91 -3.65
C ASP A 52 -5.58 -12.38 -4.81
N PHE A 53 -5.09 -11.40 -5.55
CA PHE A 53 -5.81 -10.84 -6.71
C PHE A 53 -5.89 -11.81 -7.89
N THR A 54 -4.87 -12.65 -8.08
CA THR A 54 -4.86 -13.65 -9.16
C THR A 54 -5.52 -14.97 -8.76
N GLY A 55 -5.81 -15.16 -7.47
CA GLY A 55 -6.34 -16.41 -6.92
C GLY A 55 -5.32 -17.53 -6.80
N ALA A 56 -4.02 -17.22 -6.94
CA ALA A 56 -2.94 -18.19 -6.83
C ALA A 56 -2.71 -18.65 -5.37
N LEU A 57 -2.92 -17.75 -4.41
CA LEU A 57 -2.85 -18.02 -2.97
C LEU A 57 -3.88 -17.16 -2.25
N GLN A 58 -4.58 -17.72 -1.27
CA GLN A 58 -5.53 -16.97 -0.44
C GLN A 58 -4.96 -16.84 0.97
N HIS A 59 -4.59 -15.62 1.38
CA HIS A 59 -4.02 -15.35 2.70
C HIS A 59 -5.05 -15.32 3.85
N GLY A 60 -6.26 -15.84 3.61
CA GLY A 60 -7.31 -15.98 4.63
C GLY A 60 -8.02 -14.68 5.03
N THR A 61 -7.71 -13.56 4.37
CA THR A 61 -8.48 -12.31 4.50
C THR A 61 -9.12 -11.93 3.17
N THR A 62 -10.36 -11.45 3.22
CA THR A 62 -11.10 -10.96 2.05
C THR A 62 -10.97 -9.44 1.89
N ARG A 63 -10.40 -8.75 2.89
CA ARG A 63 -10.24 -7.30 2.88
C ARG A 63 -9.04 -6.86 3.72
N ALA A 64 -8.20 -6.00 3.18
CA ALA A 64 -6.98 -5.54 3.85
C ALA A 64 -6.83 -4.01 3.78
N THR A 65 -6.03 -3.46 4.70
CA THR A 65 -5.57 -2.06 4.65
C THR A 65 -4.10 -1.97 5.03
N THR A 66 -3.34 -1.12 4.33
CA THR A 66 -1.90 -0.97 4.51
C THR A 66 -1.43 0.47 4.33
N ALA A 67 -0.24 0.74 4.86
CA ALA A 67 0.57 1.90 4.53
C ALA A 67 1.90 1.40 3.94
N GLN A 68 1.91 1.10 2.65
CA GLN A 68 3.05 0.49 1.98
C GLN A 68 4.14 1.52 1.68
N LYS A 69 5.37 1.24 2.10
CA LYS A 69 6.55 1.97 1.61
C LYS A 69 6.82 1.58 0.16
N CYS A 70 6.86 2.58 -0.71
CA CYS A 70 7.02 2.40 -2.15
C CYS A 70 8.31 3.05 -2.64
N MET A 71 8.96 2.43 -3.61
CA MET A 71 10.04 3.03 -4.38
C MET A 71 9.68 3.07 -5.87
N ARG A 72 9.71 4.27 -6.47
CA ARG A 72 9.46 4.50 -7.90
C ARG A 72 10.65 5.21 -8.53
N THR A 73 11.49 4.43 -9.21
CA THR A 73 12.59 4.97 -10.02
C THR A 73 12.14 5.74 -11.26
N PRO A 74 10.98 5.46 -11.90
CA PRO A 74 10.54 6.26 -13.05
C PRO A 74 10.24 7.73 -12.70
N ASP A 75 9.95 8.02 -11.43
CA ASP A 75 9.67 9.37 -10.95
C ASP A 75 10.94 10.20 -10.65
N LEU A 76 12.13 9.62 -10.80
CA LEU A 76 13.41 10.26 -10.45
C LEU A 76 13.58 11.63 -11.10
N GLU A 77 13.29 11.74 -12.41
CA GLU A 77 13.40 12.98 -13.16
C GLU A 77 12.34 14.03 -12.76
N ASN A 78 11.27 13.65 -12.07
CA ASN A 78 10.23 14.58 -11.62
C ASN A 78 10.51 15.15 -10.24
N VAL A 79 11.41 14.53 -9.46
CA VAL A 79 11.77 14.98 -8.11
C VAL A 79 12.48 16.32 -8.18
N GLY A 80 12.04 17.28 -7.37
CA GLY A 80 12.57 18.65 -7.37
C GLY A 80 12.08 19.51 -8.55
N ARG A 81 11.50 18.92 -9.60
CA ARG A 81 10.84 19.65 -10.70
C ARG A 81 9.36 19.90 -10.44
N THR A 82 8.75 19.10 -9.57
CA THR A 82 7.33 19.17 -9.27
C THR A 82 7.08 19.05 -7.75
N ALA A 83 5.95 19.56 -7.30
CA ALA A 83 5.58 19.55 -5.88
C ALA A 83 5.01 18.20 -5.37
N ARG A 84 4.92 17.17 -6.22
CA ARG A 84 4.12 15.96 -5.95
C ARG A 84 4.81 14.63 -6.23
N HIS A 85 6.02 14.63 -6.78
CA HIS A 85 6.72 13.39 -7.12
C HIS A 85 7.85 13.13 -6.12
N HIS A 86 7.92 11.89 -5.66
CA HIS A 86 8.97 11.37 -4.80
C HIS A 86 9.43 10.02 -5.36
N THR A 87 10.70 9.67 -5.15
CA THR A 87 11.18 8.31 -5.41
C THR A 87 10.76 7.37 -4.30
N PHE A 88 10.80 7.81 -3.04
CA PHE A 88 10.33 7.06 -1.88
C PHE A 88 9.13 7.76 -1.24
N PHE A 89 8.04 7.02 -1.05
CA PHE A 89 6.81 7.53 -0.43
C PHE A 89 6.00 6.40 0.18
N GLU A 90 4.95 6.73 0.92
CA GLU A 90 3.99 5.76 1.42
C GLU A 90 2.70 5.80 0.62
N MET A 91 2.24 4.62 0.22
CA MET A 91 0.94 4.42 -0.41
C MET A 91 -0.04 3.86 0.61
N LEU A 92 -1.02 4.68 1.00
CA LEU A 92 -2.14 4.25 1.81
C LEU A 92 -3.17 3.56 0.90
N GLY A 93 -3.54 2.32 1.22
CA GLY A 93 -4.43 1.53 0.37
C GLY A 93 -5.33 0.58 1.16
N ASN A 94 -6.58 0.47 0.72
CA ASN A 94 -7.50 -0.58 1.12
C ASN A 94 -7.73 -1.53 -0.07
N PHE A 95 -7.87 -2.82 0.23
CA PHE A 95 -7.95 -3.88 -0.76
C PHE A 95 -9.14 -4.78 -0.46
N SER A 96 -9.74 -5.29 -1.52
CA SER A 96 -10.88 -6.22 -1.49
C SER A 96 -10.53 -7.39 -2.39
N PHE A 97 -10.54 -8.60 -1.82
CA PHE A 97 -10.24 -9.85 -2.51
C PHE A 97 -11.53 -10.65 -2.61
N GLY A 98 -12.31 -10.36 -3.66
CA GLY A 98 -13.62 -11.00 -3.86
C GLY A 98 -14.69 -10.63 -2.81
N ASP A 99 -14.52 -9.50 -2.11
CA ASP A 99 -15.45 -9.02 -1.08
C ASP A 99 -16.38 -7.94 -1.67
N TYR A 100 -16.12 -6.67 -1.41
CA TYR A 100 -16.86 -5.55 -1.98
C TYR A 100 -16.29 -5.13 -3.35
N PHE A 101 -17.16 -4.61 -4.21
CA PHE A 101 -16.79 -4.04 -5.51
C PHE A 101 -17.49 -2.69 -5.74
N LYS A 102 -17.36 -2.14 -6.95
CA LYS A 102 -18.13 -0.98 -7.38
C LYS A 102 -19.63 -1.29 -7.27
N LYS A 103 -20.39 -0.30 -6.77
CA LYS A 103 -21.85 -0.33 -6.78
C LYS A 103 -22.41 -0.15 -8.19
#